data_AF-D4YZD6-F1
#
_entry.id   AF-D4YZD6-F1
#
_cell.length_a   1.000
_cell.length_b   1.000
_cell.length_c   1.000
_cell.angle_alpha   90.00
_cell.angle_beta   90.00
_cell.angle_gamma   90.00
#
_symmetry.space_group_name_H-M   'P 1'
#
loop_
_entity.id
_entity.type
_entity.pdbx_description
1 polymer ?
#
loop_
_entity_poly.entity_id
_entity_poly.type
_entity_poly.pdbx_seq_one_letter_code
_entity_poly.pdbx_strand_id
1 'polypeptide(L)'
;MQLIDAVWAYAGQFGITLVVAVGAAWAAFRYLGDKWITNKFSASLEAFKHAHQQELERLKLQINTKFDRTVKLHGNEFEVLPEIWSKLNTSYNSTRALSSPGQQMVLLDQMSEGQLDYFLSQQDIPEYQKDGLKTNPDKNNAFFEISFWNRHFAAAEDARALTSYLHVKGIFLGQEIRSKIKEMEDILWGVIDEQEWEKRHPNPREGRFEKRDLLFKEGGAKMLAIEEAIRSRLWSDAAVTTDLS
;
A
#
# COMPACT_ATOMS: atom_id res chain seq x y z
N MET A 1 26.90 -79.41 74.59
CA MET A 1 26.78 -79.33 73.12
C MET A 1 25.29 -79.34 72.72
N GLN A 2 24.45 -78.46 73.30
CA GLN A 2 23.00 -78.37 73.03
C GLN A 2 22.50 -76.91 72.94
N LEU A 3 23.25 -75.94 73.45
CA LEU A 3 22.93 -74.50 73.36
C LEU A 3 23.36 -73.86 72.02
N ILE A 4 24.40 -74.38 71.37
CA ILE A 4 24.93 -73.83 70.11
C ILE A 4 24.00 -74.18 68.93
N ASP A 5 23.41 -75.38 68.92
CA ASP A 5 22.50 -75.81 67.87
C ASP A 5 21.15 -75.07 67.91
N ALA A 6 20.68 -74.70 69.11
CA ALA A 6 19.47 -73.89 69.29
C ALA A 6 19.66 -72.44 68.82
N VAL A 7 20.86 -71.86 69.03
CA VAL A 7 21.20 -70.51 68.56
C VAL A 7 21.35 -70.47 67.04
N TRP A 8 21.94 -71.51 66.42
CA TRP A 8 22.00 -71.62 64.96
C TRP A 8 20.63 -71.87 64.32
N ALA A 9 19.74 -72.64 64.97
CA ALA A 9 18.38 -72.84 64.50
C ALA A 9 17.56 -71.53 64.54
N TYR A 10 17.66 -70.76 65.64
CA TYR A 10 16.99 -69.45 65.74
C TYR A 10 17.62 -68.38 64.84
N ALA A 11 18.95 -68.35 64.70
CA ALA A 11 19.64 -67.44 63.77
C ALA A 11 19.32 -67.78 62.30
N GLY A 12 19.15 -69.06 61.97
CA GLY A 12 18.68 -69.51 60.65
C GLY A 12 17.24 -69.09 60.39
N GLN A 13 16.35 -69.21 61.37
CA GLN A 13 14.94 -68.81 61.24
C GLN A 13 14.76 -67.29 61.13
N PHE A 14 15.49 -66.51 61.94
CA PHE A 14 15.51 -65.05 61.84
C PHE A 14 16.19 -64.55 60.55
N GLY A 15 17.29 -65.18 60.14
CA GLY A 15 18.00 -64.87 58.90
C GLY A 15 17.13 -65.10 57.66
N ILE A 16 16.37 -66.20 57.62
CA ILE A 16 15.43 -66.48 56.52
C ILE A 16 14.27 -65.47 56.49
N THR A 17 13.68 -65.13 57.64
CA THR A 17 12.60 -64.12 57.66
C THR A 17 13.08 -62.73 57.24
N LEU A 18 14.33 -62.36 57.57
CA LEU A 18 14.90 -61.06 57.23
C LEU A 18 15.26 -61.00 55.74
N VAL A 19 15.81 -62.06 55.16
CA VAL A 19 16.08 -62.16 53.71
C VAL A 19 14.78 -62.17 52.89
N VAL A 20 13.74 -62.87 53.34
CA VAL A 20 12.44 -62.87 52.68
C VAL A 20 11.77 -61.49 52.77
N ALA A 21 11.84 -60.82 53.92
CA ALA A 21 11.30 -59.48 54.09
C ALA A 21 12.04 -58.44 53.22
N VAL A 22 13.37 -58.51 53.17
CA VAL A 22 14.20 -57.63 52.31
C VAL A 22 13.96 -57.93 50.82
N GLY A 23 13.84 -59.20 50.44
CA GLY A 23 13.50 -59.60 49.07
C GLY A 23 12.11 -59.14 48.64
N ALA A 24 11.10 -59.26 49.52
CA ALA A 24 9.75 -58.78 49.27
C ALA A 24 9.70 -57.24 49.18
N ALA A 25 10.41 -56.53 50.06
CA ALA A 25 10.51 -55.07 50.02
C ALA A 25 11.21 -54.58 48.74
N TRP A 26 12.29 -55.25 48.32
CA TRP A 26 13.00 -54.93 47.07
C TRP A 26 12.13 -55.21 45.83
N ALA A 27 11.42 -56.34 45.80
CA ALA A 27 10.51 -56.67 44.71
C ALA A 27 9.33 -55.69 44.63
N ALA A 28 8.75 -55.32 45.77
CA ALA A 28 7.68 -54.32 45.85
C ALA A 28 8.17 -52.94 45.39
N PHE A 29 9.36 -52.50 45.83
CA PHE A 29 9.96 -51.24 45.42
C PHE A 29 10.29 -51.24 43.92
N ARG A 30 10.85 -52.33 43.38
CA ARG A 30 11.13 -52.48 41.94
C ARG A 30 9.84 -52.39 41.13
N TYR A 31 8.79 -53.09 41.55
CA TYR A 31 7.52 -53.13 40.82
C TYR A 31 6.74 -51.81 40.90
N LEU A 32 6.63 -51.22 42.10
CA LEU A 32 5.94 -49.96 42.31
C LEU A 32 6.73 -48.78 41.74
N GLY A 33 8.06 -48.80 41.85
CA GLY A 33 8.94 -47.78 41.28
C GLY A 33 8.89 -47.76 39.76
N ASP A 34 8.96 -48.93 39.10
CA ASP A 34 8.90 -49.03 37.64
C ASP A 34 7.55 -48.52 37.09
N LYS A 35 6.44 -48.90 37.74
CA LYS A 35 5.11 -48.38 37.40
C LYS A 35 4.96 -46.88 37.70
N TRP A 36 5.44 -46.41 38.84
CA TRP A 36 5.33 -45.00 39.22
C TRP A 36 6.15 -44.10 38.28
N ILE A 37 7.39 -44.49 38.00
CA ILE A 37 8.28 -43.79 37.08
C ILE A 37 7.65 -43.76 35.68
N THR A 38 7.20 -44.91 35.17
CA THR A 38 6.58 -45.00 33.84
C THR A 38 5.31 -44.14 33.75
N ASN A 39 4.43 -44.20 34.76
CA ASN A 39 3.22 -43.38 34.79
C ASN A 39 3.55 -41.88 34.86
N LYS A 40 4.54 -41.48 35.66
CA LYS A 40 4.94 -40.07 35.77
C LYS A 40 5.59 -39.55 34.49
N PHE A 41 6.40 -40.37 33.83
CA PHE A 41 6.98 -40.03 32.52
C PHE A 41 5.91 -39.97 31.44
N SER A 42 4.99 -40.93 31.38
CA SER A 42 3.88 -40.92 30.43
C SER A 42 3.01 -39.68 30.59
N ALA A 43 2.61 -39.36 31.83
CA ALA A 43 1.82 -38.17 32.13
C ALA A 43 2.57 -36.88 31.80
N SER A 44 3.86 -36.78 32.13
CA SER A 44 4.68 -35.61 31.80
C SER A 44 4.87 -35.44 30.29
N LEU A 45 5.02 -36.55 29.56
CA LEU A 45 5.21 -36.56 28.12
C LEU A 45 3.91 -36.21 27.37
N GLU A 46 2.76 -36.71 27.83
CA GLU A 46 1.45 -36.28 27.33
C GLU A 46 1.20 -34.80 27.60
N ALA A 47 1.46 -34.33 28.82
CA ALA A 47 1.33 -32.90 29.16
C ALA A 47 2.24 -32.02 28.30
N PHE A 48 3.48 -32.46 28.06
CA PHE A 48 4.43 -31.75 27.19
C PHE A 48 3.97 -31.74 25.73
N LYS A 49 3.52 -32.88 25.20
CA LYS A 49 2.95 -32.96 23.84
C LYS A 49 1.73 -32.06 23.68
N HIS A 50 0.81 -32.07 24.65
CA HIS A 50 -0.36 -31.20 24.64
C HIS A 50 0.03 -29.72 24.68
N ALA A 51 0.99 -29.32 25.51
CA ALA A 51 1.50 -27.95 25.56
C ALA A 51 2.13 -27.52 24.23
N HIS A 52 2.97 -28.37 23.63
CA HIS A 52 3.56 -28.13 22.30
C HIS A 52 2.49 -28.03 21.20
N GLN A 53 1.47 -28.88 21.24
CA GLN A 53 0.39 -28.84 20.26
C GLN A 53 -0.43 -27.55 20.37
N GLN A 54 -0.74 -27.11 21.60
CA GLN A 54 -1.40 -25.83 21.84
C GLN A 54 -0.56 -24.64 21.36
N GLU A 55 0.76 -24.66 21.58
CA GLU A 55 1.66 -23.61 21.12
C GLU A 55 1.73 -23.57 19.58
N LEU A 56 1.83 -24.73 18.92
CA LEU A 56 1.79 -24.81 17.46
C LEU A 56 0.46 -24.29 16.89
N GLU A 57 -0.68 -24.65 17.49
CA GLU A 57 -1.99 -24.13 17.07
C GLU A 57 -2.08 -22.62 17.26
N ARG A 58 -1.62 -22.10 18.40
CA ARG A 58 -1.57 -20.67 18.67
C ARG A 58 -0.69 -19.94 17.66
N LEU A 59 0.50 -20.46 17.36
CA LEU A 59 1.41 -19.88 16.37
C LEU A 59 0.80 -19.91 14.97
N LYS A 60 0.19 -21.03 14.57
CA LYS A 60 -0.54 -21.15 13.29
C LYS A 60 -1.65 -20.11 13.19
N LEU A 61 -2.46 -19.94 14.23
CA LEU A 61 -3.53 -18.94 14.26
C LEU A 61 -2.97 -17.51 14.14
N GLN A 62 -1.88 -17.19 14.85
CA GLN A 62 -1.24 -15.88 14.76
C GLN A 62 -0.66 -15.62 13.38
N ILE A 63 0.02 -16.60 12.78
CA ILE A 63 0.57 -16.52 11.42
C ILE A 63 -0.56 -16.32 10.42
N ASN A 64 -1.60 -17.15 10.44
CA ASN A 64 -2.73 -17.05 9.53
C ASN A 64 -3.44 -15.70 9.67
N THR A 65 -3.66 -15.21 10.90
CA THR A 65 -4.29 -13.90 11.12
C THR A 65 -3.45 -12.75 10.57
N LYS A 66 -2.11 -12.80 10.75
CA LYS A 66 -1.21 -11.77 10.20
C LYS A 66 -1.17 -11.84 8.68
N PHE A 67 -1.06 -13.05 8.13
CA PHE A 67 -1.05 -13.29 6.69
C PHE A 67 -2.35 -12.80 6.04
N ASP A 68 -3.52 -13.13 6.59
CA ASP A 68 -4.82 -12.68 6.08
C ASP A 68 -4.94 -11.15 6.04
N ARG A 69 -4.42 -10.46 7.06
CA ARG A 69 -4.38 -8.99 7.09
C ARG A 69 -3.45 -8.44 6.01
N THR A 70 -2.28 -9.02 5.85
CA THR A 70 -1.29 -8.66 4.84
C THR A 70 -1.85 -8.87 3.42
N VAL A 71 -2.48 -10.01 3.16
CA VAL A 71 -3.13 -10.32 1.86
C VAL A 71 -4.23 -9.31 1.56
N LYS A 72 -5.09 -8.97 2.53
CA LYS A 72 -6.14 -7.96 2.34
C LYS A 72 -5.57 -6.57 2.09
N LEU A 73 -4.51 -6.19 2.81
CA LEU A 73 -3.85 -4.91 2.61
C LEU A 73 -3.25 -4.81 1.20
N HIS A 74 -2.52 -5.84 0.78
CA HIS A 74 -1.97 -5.92 -0.58
C HIS A 74 -3.08 -5.93 -1.63
N GLY A 75 -4.19 -6.65 -1.40
CA GLY A 75 -5.34 -6.64 -2.30
C GLY A 75 -5.88 -5.22 -2.53
N ASN A 76 -6.10 -4.46 -1.45
CA ASN A 76 -6.51 -3.06 -1.57
C ASN A 76 -5.44 -2.18 -2.25
N GLU A 77 -4.16 -2.43 -1.98
CA GLU A 77 -3.06 -1.71 -2.60
C GLU A 77 -3.00 -1.95 -4.12
N PHE A 78 -3.21 -3.19 -4.58
CA PHE A 78 -3.28 -3.55 -6.00
C PHE A 78 -4.45 -2.87 -6.73
N GLU A 79 -5.56 -2.61 -6.05
CA GLU A 79 -6.68 -1.84 -6.61
C GLU A 79 -6.37 -0.33 -6.64
N VAL A 80 -5.75 0.20 -5.58
CA VAL A 80 -5.56 1.64 -5.40
C VAL A 80 -4.42 2.18 -6.27
N LEU A 81 -3.32 1.44 -6.45
CA LEU A 81 -2.12 1.90 -7.15
C LEU A 81 -2.38 2.25 -8.64
N PRO A 82 -3.03 1.40 -9.46
CA PRO A 82 -3.32 1.74 -10.85
C PRO A 82 -4.26 2.93 -10.99
N GLU A 83 -5.28 3.02 -10.14
CA GLU A 83 -6.24 4.11 -10.20
C GLU A 83 -5.58 5.45 -9.83
N ILE A 84 -4.77 5.50 -8.77
CA ILE A 84 -4.10 6.76 -8.42
C ILE A 84 -3.07 7.17 -9.46
N TRP A 85 -2.36 6.22 -10.07
CA TRP A 85 -1.45 6.48 -11.18
C TRP A 85 -2.18 7.08 -12.38
N SER A 86 -3.36 6.56 -12.72
CA SER A 86 -4.19 7.11 -13.79
C SER A 86 -4.60 8.55 -13.50
N LYS A 87 -5.15 8.83 -12.30
CA LYS A 87 -5.55 10.21 -11.92
C LYS A 87 -4.38 11.18 -11.91
N LEU A 88 -3.22 10.73 -11.44
CA LEU A 88 -1.98 11.52 -11.45
C LEU A 88 -1.57 11.87 -12.88
N ASN A 89 -1.58 10.91 -13.80
CA ASN A 89 -1.26 11.17 -15.21
C ASN A 89 -2.23 12.14 -15.86
N THR A 90 -3.54 11.97 -15.62
CA THR A 90 -4.55 12.88 -16.16
C THR A 90 -4.31 14.30 -15.67
N SER A 91 -4.15 14.48 -14.34
CA SER A 91 -3.89 15.79 -13.74
C SER A 91 -2.56 16.41 -14.20
N TYR A 92 -1.50 15.61 -14.31
CA TYR A 92 -0.21 16.05 -14.85
C TYR A 92 -0.35 16.56 -16.28
N ASN A 93 -1.02 15.79 -17.15
CA ASN A 93 -1.18 16.13 -18.56
C ASN A 93 -2.07 17.36 -18.76
N SER A 94 -3.19 17.47 -18.06
CA SER A 94 -4.08 18.63 -18.17
C SER A 94 -3.43 19.90 -17.63
N THR A 95 -2.70 19.82 -16.51
CA THR A 95 -1.92 20.95 -15.98
C THR A 95 -0.81 21.39 -16.92
N ARG A 96 -0.12 20.44 -17.56
CA ARG A 96 0.92 20.74 -18.55
C ARG A 96 0.33 21.33 -19.83
N ALA A 97 -0.86 20.89 -20.25
CA ALA A 97 -1.57 21.46 -21.40
C ALA A 97 -2.05 22.90 -21.12
N LEU A 98 -2.53 23.17 -19.90
CA LEU A 98 -2.89 24.51 -19.44
C LEU A 98 -1.69 25.47 -19.48
N SER A 99 -0.53 25.03 -19.00
CA SER A 99 0.66 25.87 -18.82
C SER A 99 1.66 25.84 -19.98
N SER A 100 1.34 25.12 -21.07
CA SER A 100 2.20 25.00 -22.25
C SER A 100 2.49 26.38 -22.87
N PRO A 101 3.76 26.75 -23.11
CA PRO A 101 4.11 28.00 -23.81
C PRO A 101 3.66 28.01 -25.28
N GLY A 102 3.57 26.83 -25.91
CA GLY A 102 3.23 26.67 -27.32
C GLY A 102 1.74 26.48 -27.55
N GLN A 103 0.88 27.26 -26.90
CA GLN A 103 -0.56 27.16 -27.17
C GLN A 103 -0.84 27.60 -28.61
N GLN A 104 -1.41 26.71 -29.42
CA GLN A 104 -1.75 27.03 -30.80
C GLN A 104 -2.87 28.07 -30.83
N MET A 105 -2.59 29.24 -31.38
CA MET A 105 -3.59 30.26 -31.63
C MET A 105 -4.23 30.02 -33.00
N VAL A 106 -5.55 29.83 -33.01
CA VAL A 106 -6.34 29.75 -34.24
C VAL A 106 -6.69 31.16 -34.67
N LEU A 107 -6.51 31.49 -35.95
CA LEU A 107 -6.82 32.80 -36.53
C LEU A 107 -8.30 32.85 -36.98
N LEU A 108 -9.22 32.91 -36.02
CA LEU A 108 -10.67 33.00 -36.23
C LEU A 108 -11.08 34.26 -36.98
N ASP A 109 -10.38 35.38 -36.78
CA ASP A 109 -10.71 36.63 -37.48
C ASP A 109 -10.47 36.57 -39.00
N GLN A 110 -9.74 35.55 -39.47
CA GLN A 110 -9.45 35.32 -40.89
C GLN A 110 -10.37 34.26 -41.53
N MET A 111 -11.24 33.62 -40.73
CA MET A 111 -12.17 32.61 -41.22
C MET A 111 -13.39 33.26 -41.88
N SER A 112 -13.86 32.66 -42.97
CA SER A 112 -15.20 32.98 -43.48
C SER A 112 -16.28 32.50 -42.51
N GLU A 113 -17.50 33.01 -42.63
CA GLU A 113 -18.64 32.63 -41.77
C GLU A 113 -18.85 31.10 -41.73
N GLY A 114 -18.86 30.45 -42.90
CA GLY A 114 -19.00 28.99 -42.97
C GLY A 114 -17.81 28.21 -42.37
N GLN A 115 -16.59 28.75 -42.46
CA GLN A 115 -15.40 28.14 -41.82
C GLN A 115 -15.47 28.28 -40.30
N LEU A 116 -15.90 29.45 -39.81
CA LEU A 116 -16.07 29.73 -38.39
C LEU A 116 -17.15 28.84 -37.78
N ASP A 117 -18.29 28.69 -38.45
CA ASP A 117 -19.38 27.81 -38.01
C ASP A 117 -18.92 26.35 -37.92
N TYR A 118 -18.22 25.87 -38.95
CA TYR A 118 -17.65 24.52 -38.94
C TYR A 118 -16.66 24.36 -37.80
N PHE A 119 -15.72 25.29 -37.62
CA PHE A 119 -14.73 25.24 -36.54
C PHE A 119 -15.40 25.18 -35.17
N LEU A 120 -16.34 26.09 -34.89
CA LEU A 120 -17.07 26.15 -33.63
C LEU A 120 -17.92 24.91 -33.39
N SER A 121 -18.44 24.25 -34.43
CA SER A 121 -19.19 22.99 -34.29
C SER A 121 -18.34 21.85 -33.72
N GLN A 122 -17.03 21.89 -33.94
CA GLN A 122 -16.08 20.88 -33.43
C GLN A 122 -15.59 21.17 -32.01
N GLN A 123 -15.87 22.37 -31.49
CA GLN A 123 -15.45 22.76 -30.14
C GLN A 123 -16.53 22.41 -29.11
N ASP A 124 -16.09 21.88 -27.97
CA ASP A 124 -16.92 21.65 -26.79
C ASP A 124 -17.12 22.96 -26.02
N ILE A 125 -17.92 23.83 -26.61
CA ILE A 125 -18.24 25.17 -26.10
C ILE A 125 -19.76 25.32 -26.11
N PRO A 126 -20.38 25.89 -25.06
CA PRO A 126 -21.82 26.16 -25.05
C PRO A 126 -22.26 27.08 -26.20
N GLU A 127 -23.47 26.86 -26.73
CA GLU A 127 -23.97 27.60 -27.90
C GLU A 127 -23.99 29.11 -27.68
N TYR A 128 -24.36 29.58 -26.49
CA TYR A 128 -24.35 31.01 -26.17
C TYR A 128 -22.96 31.66 -26.27
N GLN A 129 -21.89 30.91 -26.00
CA GLN A 129 -20.52 31.39 -26.15
C GLN A 129 -20.10 31.37 -27.64
N LYS A 130 -20.57 30.38 -28.42
CA LYS A 130 -20.36 30.34 -29.87
C LYS A 130 -20.99 31.54 -30.55
N ASP A 131 -22.23 31.87 -30.20
CA ASP A 131 -22.92 33.07 -30.70
C ASP A 131 -22.20 34.36 -30.31
N GLY A 132 -21.72 34.42 -29.06
CA GLY A 132 -20.88 35.53 -28.59
C GLY A 132 -19.59 35.67 -29.41
N LEU A 133 -18.94 34.56 -29.78
CA LEU A 133 -17.74 34.57 -30.61
C LEU A 133 -18.01 35.06 -32.03
N LYS A 134 -19.13 34.66 -32.65
CA LYS A 134 -19.49 35.12 -34.01
C LYS A 134 -19.66 36.63 -34.08
N THR A 135 -20.20 37.22 -33.03
CA THR A 135 -20.48 38.67 -32.94
C THR A 135 -19.32 39.49 -32.36
N ASN A 136 -18.30 38.86 -31.79
CA ASN A 136 -17.17 39.57 -31.18
C ASN A 136 -16.29 40.27 -32.24
N PRO A 137 -15.88 41.54 -32.02
CA PRO A 137 -14.94 42.23 -32.90
C PRO A 137 -13.53 41.61 -32.89
N ASP A 138 -13.11 40.99 -31.80
CA ASP A 138 -11.82 40.28 -31.64
C ASP A 138 -12.08 38.82 -31.27
N LYS A 139 -12.36 38.00 -32.28
CA LYS A 139 -12.75 36.60 -32.09
C LYS A 139 -11.58 35.78 -31.56
N ASN A 140 -10.36 36.13 -31.99
CA ASN A 140 -9.14 35.46 -31.57
C ASN A 140 -8.95 35.58 -30.05
N ASN A 141 -8.99 36.80 -29.51
CA ASN A 141 -8.81 37.00 -28.08
C ASN A 141 -9.98 36.41 -27.27
N ALA A 142 -11.22 36.61 -27.73
CA ALA A 142 -12.38 36.04 -27.05
C ALA A 142 -12.33 34.50 -26.99
N PHE A 143 -11.90 33.83 -28.06
CA PHE A 143 -11.73 32.38 -28.07
C PHE A 143 -10.56 31.92 -27.20
N PHE A 144 -9.47 32.70 -27.19
CA PHE A 144 -8.32 32.43 -26.33
C PHE A 144 -8.70 32.50 -24.84
N GLU A 145 -9.49 33.49 -24.44
CA GLU A 145 -10.04 33.61 -23.08
C GLU A 145 -10.89 32.40 -22.70
N ILE A 146 -11.86 32.03 -23.54
CA ILE A 146 -12.73 30.87 -23.29
C ILE A 146 -11.90 29.59 -23.20
N SER A 147 -10.99 29.38 -24.14
CA SER A 147 -10.13 28.20 -24.20
C SER A 147 -9.15 28.11 -23.03
N PHE A 148 -8.69 29.25 -22.50
CA PHE A 148 -7.91 29.29 -21.27
C PHE A 148 -8.75 28.79 -20.08
N TRP A 149 -9.93 29.37 -19.86
CA TRP A 149 -10.75 29.02 -18.70
C TRP A 149 -11.27 27.58 -18.76
N ASN A 150 -11.63 27.07 -19.94
CA ASN A 150 -12.02 25.67 -20.10
C ASN A 150 -10.88 24.71 -19.69
N ARG A 151 -9.65 24.96 -20.16
CA ARG A 151 -8.48 24.16 -19.76
C ARG A 151 -8.14 24.32 -18.28
N HIS A 152 -8.30 25.52 -17.74
CA HIS A 152 -8.08 25.78 -16.32
C HIS A 152 -9.05 24.96 -15.47
N PHE A 153 -10.35 25.00 -15.79
CA PHE A 153 -11.35 24.22 -15.07
C PHE A 153 -11.12 22.72 -15.20
N ALA A 154 -10.79 22.23 -16.39
CA ALA A 154 -10.43 20.82 -16.60
C ALA A 154 -9.22 20.39 -15.74
N ALA A 155 -8.13 21.17 -15.77
CA ALA A 155 -6.94 20.87 -14.96
C ALA A 155 -7.24 20.90 -13.45
N ALA A 156 -8.03 21.88 -12.99
CA ALA A 156 -8.45 21.98 -11.60
C ALA A 156 -9.38 20.83 -11.20
N GLU A 157 -10.27 20.37 -12.08
CA GLU A 157 -11.12 19.20 -11.84
C GLU A 157 -10.28 17.92 -11.70
N ASP A 158 -9.35 17.68 -12.63
CA ASP A 158 -8.45 16.53 -12.58
C ASP A 158 -7.57 16.54 -11.32
N ALA A 159 -7.04 17.71 -10.95
CA ALA A 159 -6.27 17.89 -9.72
C ALA A 159 -7.11 17.59 -8.47
N ARG A 160 -8.36 18.08 -8.40
CA ARG A 160 -9.28 17.74 -7.29
C ARG A 160 -9.61 16.26 -7.23
N ALA A 161 -9.75 15.61 -8.39
CA ALA A 161 -10.00 14.17 -8.45
C ALA A 161 -8.81 13.38 -7.88
N LEU A 162 -7.57 13.77 -8.23
CA LEU A 162 -6.35 13.23 -7.62
C LEU A 162 -6.32 13.48 -6.10
N THR A 163 -6.51 14.72 -5.67
CA THR A 163 -6.51 15.11 -4.24
C THR A 163 -7.52 14.30 -3.43
N SER A 164 -8.76 14.25 -3.90
CA SER A 164 -9.85 13.55 -3.22
C SER A 164 -9.55 12.06 -3.10
N TYR A 165 -9.03 11.46 -4.18
CA TYR A 165 -8.65 10.06 -4.17
C TYR A 165 -7.47 9.78 -3.24
N LEU A 166 -6.42 10.60 -3.28
CA LEU A 166 -5.26 10.49 -2.39
C LEU A 166 -5.66 10.66 -0.92
N HIS A 167 -6.60 11.56 -0.62
CA HIS A 167 -7.08 11.77 0.74
C HIS A 167 -7.84 10.54 1.27
N VAL A 168 -8.73 9.96 0.47
CA VAL A 168 -9.59 8.84 0.89
C VAL A 168 -8.85 7.50 0.84
N LYS A 169 -8.08 7.25 -0.22
CA LYS A 169 -7.45 5.95 -0.50
C LYS A 169 -5.95 5.93 -0.22
N GLY A 170 -5.33 7.07 0.06
CA GLY A 170 -3.89 7.16 0.34
C GLY A 170 -3.45 6.46 1.64
N ILE A 171 -4.37 5.97 2.46
CA ILE A 171 -4.06 5.10 3.61
C ILE A 171 -3.54 3.71 3.19
N PHE A 172 -3.84 3.28 1.97
CA PHE A 172 -3.41 1.99 1.42
C PHE A 172 -2.07 2.08 0.68
N LEU A 173 -1.53 3.29 0.53
CA LEU A 173 -0.26 3.53 -0.14
C LEU A 173 0.89 3.48 0.85
N GLY A 174 2.00 2.85 0.45
CA GLY A 174 3.27 2.99 1.16
C GLY A 174 3.68 4.46 1.31
N GLN A 175 4.29 4.79 2.46
CA GLN A 175 4.65 6.18 2.81
C GLN A 175 5.49 6.86 1.73
N GLU A 176 6.39 6.11 1.10
CA GLU A 176 7.25 6.61 0.02
C GLU A 176 6.43 7.06 -1.21
N ILE A 177 5.61 6.18 -1.78
CA ILE A 177 4.77 6.48 -2.95
C ILE A 177 3.84 7.65 -2.63
N ARG A 178 3.20 7.62 -1.46
CA ARG A 178 2.30 8.69 -1.01
C ARG A 178 3.01 10.05 -0.95
N SER A 179 4.23 10.11 -0.41
CA SER A 179 5.01 11.34 -0.33
C SER A 179 5.34 11.89 -1.72
N LYS A 180 5.79 11.03 -2.64
CA LYS A 180 6.13 11.46 -4.00
C LYS A 180 4.91 11.98 -4.77
N ILE A 181 3.76 11.31 -4.64
CA ILE A 181 2.51 11.77 -5.26
C ILE A 181 2.09 13.12 -4.65
N LYS A 182 2.23 13.28 -3.33
CA LYS A 182 1.89 14.54 -2.65
C LYS A 182 2.77 15.70 -3.12
N GLU A 183 4.08 15.49 -3.25
CA GLU A 183 4.98 16.51 -3.81
C GLU A 183 4.60 16.90 -5.24
N MET A 184 4.22 15.93 -6.07
CA MET A 184 3.75 16.23 -7.43
C MET A 184 2.44 17.01 -7.41
N GLU A 185 1.47 16.60 -6.59
CA GLU A 185 0.20 17.29 -6.41
C GLU A 185 0.40 18.77 -6.02
N ASP A 186 1.33 19.06 -5.11
CA ASP A 186 1.63 20.43 -4.69
C ASP A 186 2.20 21.27 -5.84
N ILE A 187 3.00 20.67 -6.73
CA ILE A 187 3.48 21.34 -7.95
C ILE A 187 2.31 21.62 -8.91
N LEU A 188 1.42 20.63 -9.12
CA LEU A 188 0.29 20.76 -10.04
C LEU A 188 -0.66 21.88 -9.60
N TRP A 189 -1.06 21.89 -8.32
CA TRP A 189 -1.86 22.98 -7.76
C TRP A 189 -1.15 24.34 -7.84
N GLY A 190 0.15 24.36 -7.53
CA GLY A 190 0.94 25.59 -7.67
C GLY A 190 0.93 26.16 -9.09
N VAL A 191 0.96 25.32 -10.12
CA VAL A 191 0.87 25.75 -11.52
C VAL A 191 -0.53 26.26 -11.85
N ILE A 192 -1.58 25.55 -11.44
CA ILE A 192 -2.97 25.94 -11.69
C ILE A 192 -3.26 27.32 -11.08
N ASP A 193 -2.92 27.51 -9.81
CA ASP A 193 -3.12 28.76 -9.07
C ASP A 193 -2.31 29.91 -9.70
N GLU A 194 -1.07 29.64 -10.09
CA GLU A 194 -0.20 30.62 -10.76
C GLU A 194 -0.79 31.09 -12.10
N GLN A 195 -1.33 30.17 -12.91
CA GLN A 195 -1.97 30.50 -14.19
C GLN A 195 -3.27 31.31 -13.97
N GLU A 196 -4.11 30.92 -13.01
CA GLU A 196 -5.33 31.67 -12.66
C GLU A 196 -5.00 33.09 -12.22
N TRP A 197 -4.02 33.19 -11.32
CA TRP A 197 -3.59 34.46 -10.76
C TRP A 197 -3.07 35.40 -11.84
N GLU A 198 -2.19 34.90 -12.71
CA GLU A 198 -1.64 35.65 -13.83
C GLU A 198 -2.74 36.15 -14.76
N LYS A 199 -3.72 35.29 -15.07
CA LYS A 199 -4.82 35.66 -15.97
C LYS A 199 -5.69 36.78 -15.39
N ARG A 200 -5.94 36.75 -14.08
CA ARG A 200 -6.74 37.77 -13.39
C ARG A 200 -5.97 39.05 -13.07
N HIS A 201 -4.65 38.95 -12.93
CA HIS A 201 -3.78 40.04 -12.50
C HIS A 201 -2.53 40.11 -13.38
N PRO A 202 -2.62 40.60 -14.62
CA PRO A 202 -1.53 40.56 -15.62
C PRO A 202 -0.35 41.52 -15.33
N ASN A 203 -0.14 41.92 -14.07
CA ASN A 203 0.94 42.80 -13.68
C ASN A 203 2.24 41.99 -13.44
N PRO A 204 3.37 42.41 -14.03
CA PRO A 204 4.63 41.70 -13.89
C PRO A 204 5.11 41.70 -12.44
N ARG A 205 5.41 40.51 -11.91
CA ARG A 205 6.12 40.30 -10.64
C ARG A 205 7.39 39.49 -10.87
N GLU A 206 8.34 39.68 -9.97
CA GLU A 206 9.50 38.79 -9.84
C GLU A 206 9.00 37.38 -9.48
N GLY A 207 9.59 36.33 -10.07
CA GLY A 207 9.16 34.94 -9.87
C GLY A 207 7.93 34.49 -10.68
N ARG A 208 7.53 35.25 -11.71
CA ARG A 208 6.46 34.86 -12.62
C ARG A 208 6.78 33.52 -13.30
N PHE A 209 5.88 32.56 -13.19
CA PHE A 209 5.99 31.22 -13.78
C PHE A 209 7.00 30.26 -13.12
N GLU A 210 7.43 30.52 -11.88
CA GLU A 210 8.31 29.61 -11.15
C GLU A 210 7.72 28.20 -11.00
N LYS A 211 6.41 28.09 -10.74
CA LYS A 211 5.76 26.79 -10.56
C LYS A 211 5.61 26.05 -11.88
N ARG A 212 5.22 26.76 -12.94
CA ARG A 212 5.29 26.24 -14.30
C ARG A 212 6.70 25.74 -14.63
N ASP A 213 7.72 26.56 -14.44
CA ASP A 213 9.08 26.23 -14.84
C ASP A 213 9.60 25.02 -14.04
N LEU A 214 9.24 24.92 -12.75
CA LEU A 214 9.48 23.73 -11.93
C LEU A 214 8.80 22.48 -12.52
N LEU A 215 7.52 22.55 -12.91
CA LEU A 215 6.81 21.44 -13.54
C LEU A 215 7.49 20.99 -14.84
N PHE A 216 7.91 21.92 -15.70
CA PHE A 216 8.57 21.57 -16.96
C PHE A 216 9.99 21.01 -16.76
N LYS A 217 10.71 21.50 -15.76
CA LYS A 217 12.08 21.07 -15.48
C LYS A 217 12.13 19.74 -14.73
N GLU A 218 11.27 19.55 -13.74
CA GLU A 218 11.35 18.43 -12.79
C GLU A 218 10.17 17.46 -12.89
N GLY A 219 9.03 17.89 -13.45
CA GLY A 219 7.80 17.11 -13.47
C GLY A 219 7.96 15.75 -14.14
N GLY A 220 8.64 15.69 -15.29
CA GLY A 220 8.91 14.42 -15.98
C GLY A 220 9.75 13.44 -15.15
N ALA A 221 10.82 13.93 -14.53
CA ALA A 221 11.68 13.10 -13.68
C ALA A 221 10.94 12.60 -12.43
N LYS A 222 10.11 13.46 -11.81
CA LYS A 222 9.28 13.07 -10.66
C LYS A 222 8.19 12.08 -11.04
N MET A 223 7.54 12.22 -12.20
CA MET A 223 6.57 11.24 -12.72
C MET A 223 7.22 9.86 -12.91
N LEU A 224 8.40 9.80 -13.51
CA LEU A 224 9.17 8.56 -13.67
C LEU A 224 9.56 7.94 -12.32
N ALA A 225 9.95 8.76 -11.35
CA ALA A 225 10.28 8.27 -10.01
C ALA A 225 9.06 7.68 -9.28
N ILE A 226 7.87 8.24 -9.51
CA ILE A 226 6.61 7.67 -8.98
C ILE A 226 6.28 6.36 -9.70
N GLU A 227 6.38 6.34 -11.03
CA GLU A 227 6.17 5.13 -11.84
C GLU A 227 7.07 3.98 -11.37
N GLU A 228 8.36 4.25 -11.17
CA GLU A 228 9.32 3.26 -10.69
C GLU A 228 8.94 2.73 -9.31
N ALA A 229 8.55 3.62 -8.39
CA ALA A 229 8.15 3.20 -7.05
C ALA A 229 6.89 2.32 -7.08
N ILE A 230 5.91 2.66 -7.92
CA ILE A 230 4.70 1.86 -8.13
C ILE A 230 5.05 0.51 -8.76
N ARG A 231 5.89 0.51 -9.81
CA ARG A 231 6.30 -0.71 -10.50
C ARG A 231 7.10 -1.62 -9.57
N SER A 232 8.07 -1.09 -8.86
CA SER A 232 8.84 -1.83 -7.87
C SER A 232 7.91 -2.48 -6.85
N ARG A 233 6.92 -1.73 -6.34
CA ARG A 233 5.95 -2.25 -5.36
C ARG A 233 5.05 -3.35 -5.90
N LEU A 234 4.62 -3.27 -7.16
CA LEU A 234 3.75 -4.27 -7.78
C LEU A 234 4.51 -5.56 -8.16
N TRP A 235 5.79 -5.44 -8.50
CA TRP A 235 6.57 -6.53 -9.09
C TRP A 235 7.69 -7.09 -8.18
N SER A 236 7.98 -6.48 -7.03
CA SER A 236 9.02 -6.95 -6.09
C SER A 236 8.75 -8.33 -5.51
N ASP A 237 7.47 -8.72 -5.39
CA ASP A 237 7.08 -10.00 -4.79
C ASP A 237 7.10 -11.16 -5.80
N ALA A 238 7.17 -10.89 -7.11
CA ALA A 238 7.23 -11.92 -8.15
C ALA A 238 8.62 -12.56 -8.29
N ALA A 239 9.68 -11.91 -7.80
CA ALA A 239 11.06 -12.39 -7.92
C ALA A 239 11.43 -13.49 -6.91
N VAL A 240 10.69 -13.62 -5.80
CA VAL A 240 11.00 -14.60 -4.73
C VAL A 240 10.65 -16.04 -5.13
N THR A 241 9.79 -16.24 -6.12
CA THR A 241 9.36 -17.59 -6.56
C THR A 241 10.30 -18.29 -7.53
N THR A 242 11.36 -17.63 -8.02
CA THR A 242 12.28 -18.20 -9.03
C THR A 242 13.53 -18.86 -8.46
N ASP A 243 13.81 -18.72 -7.16
CA ASP A 243 15.01 -19.29 -6.50
C ASP A 243 14.73 -20.58 -5.69
N LEU A 244 13.57 -21.21 -5.89
CA LEU A 244 13.19 -22.48 -5.24
C LEU A 244 12.86 -23.62 -6.21
N SER A 245 13.33 -23.54 -7.47
CA SER A 245 13.27 -24.66 -8.43
C SER A 245 14.65 -25.19 -8.77
#